data_AF-A0A8S3A8N3-F1
#
_entry.id   AF-A0A8S3A8N3-F1
#
_cell.length_a   1.000
_cell.length_b   1.000
_cell.length_c   1.000
_cell.angle_alpha   90.00
_cell.angle_beta   90.00
_cell.angle_gamma   90.00
#
_symmetry.space_group_name_H-M   'P 1'
#
loop_
_entity.id
_entity.type
_entity.pdbx_description
1 polymer ?
#
loop_
_entity_poly.entity_id
_entity_poly.type
_entity_poly.pdbx_seq_one_letter_code
_entity_poly.pdbx_strand_id
1 'polypeptide(L)' 'SIRCVRDLLFVTSSLSKSIFVFTIDGEYRGELRHELFARPIGILFIDDSLYVTDSDKHALFHFSGVLQ' A
#
# COMPACT_ATOMS: atom_id res chain seq x y z
N SER A 1 4.51 -6.77 0.69
CA SER A 1 5.21 -6.33 1.92
C SER A 1 4.18 -5.89 2.95
N ILE A 2 4.55 -5.76 4.22
CA ILE A 2 3.63 -5.30 5.29
C ILE A 2 4.22 -4.05 5.95
N ARG A 3 3.38 -3.04 6.21
CA ARG A 3 3.70 -1.86 7.01
C ARG A 3 2.58 -1.60 8.02
N CYS A 4 2.97 -1.32 9.25
CA CYS A 4 2.06 -0.87 10.29
C CYS A 4 2.10 0.66 10.35
N VAL A 5 0.95 1.31 10.34
CA VAL A 5 0.80 2.76 10.52
C VAL A 5 -0.38 2.98 11.46
N ARG A 6 -0.11 3.59 12.63
CA ARG A 6 -1.07 3.61 13.76
C ARG A 6 -1.51 2.17 14.08
N ASP A 7 -2.81 1.90 14.11
CA ASP A 7 -3.38 0.56 14.41
C ASP A 7 -3.79 -0.22 13.15
N LEU A 8 -3.30 0.20 11.97
CA LEU A 8 -3.63 -0.40 10.68
C LEU A 8 -2.41 -1.06 10.03
N LEU A 9 -2.64 -2.25 9.48
CA LEU A 9 -1.70 -3.01 8.67
C LEU A 9 -2.00 -2.80 7.18
N PHE A 10 -1.04 -2.24 6.46
CA PHE A 10 -1.06 -2.11 5.01
C PHE A 10 -0.26 -3.25 4.39
N VAL A 11 -0.92 -4.05 3.55
CA VAL A 11 -0.38 -5.28 2.97
C VAL A 11 -0.41 -5.20 1.46
N THR A 12 0.76 -5.04 0.84
CA THR A 12 0.89 -5.03 -0.62
C THR A 12 0.74 -6.43 -1.19
N SER A 13 -0.14 -6.57 -2.18
CA SER A 13 -0.37 -7.81 -2.93
C SER A 13 -0.14 -7.56 -4.42
N SER A 14 0.89 -8.21 -4.96
CA SER A 14 1.22 -8.14 -6.38
C SER A 14 0.20 -8.87 -7.26
N LEU A 15 -0.45 -9.92 -6.73
CA LEU A 15 -1.42 -10.73 -7.47
C LEU A 15 -2.72 -9.96 -7.71
N SER A 16 -3.22 -9.27 -6.68
CA SER A 16 -4.46 -8.48 -6.77
C SER A 16 -4.24 -7.05 -7.26
N LYS A 17 -2.98 -6.62 -7.39
CA LYS A 17 -2.60 -5.25 -7.75
C LYS A 17 -3.16 -4.21 -6.77
N SER A 18 -3.17 -4.56 -5.48
CA SER A 18 -3.74 -3.73 -4.41
C SER A 18 -2.81 -3.64 -3.20
N ILE A 19 -3.09 -2.66 -2.35
CA ILE A 19 -2.61 -2.63 -0.97
C ILE A 19 -3.84 -2.82 -0.06
N PHE A 20 -3.94 -3.96 0.61
CA PHE A 20 -5.02 -4.22 1.54
C PHE A 20 -4.76 -3.54 2.89
N VAL A 21 -5.83 -3.17 3.58
CA VAL A 21 -5.80 -2.54 4.89
C VAL A 21 -6.53 -3.43 5.89
N PHE A 22 -5.86 -3.74 6.99
CA PHE A 22 -6.40 -4.52 8.10
C PHE A 22 -6.19 -3.77 9.42
N THR A 23 -6.92 -4.13 10.46
CA THR A 23 -6.53 -3.81 11.84
C THR A 23 -5.34 -4.67 12.27
N ILE A 24 -4.71 -4.33 13.39
CA ILE A 24 -3.66 -5.18 14.00
C ILE A 24 -4.17 -6.58 14.37
N ASP A 25 -5.46 -6.70 14.68
CA ASP A 25 -6.14 -7.97 14.98
C ASP A 25 -6.53 -8.76 13.73
N GLY A 26 -6.24 -8.22 12.54
CA GLY A 26 -6.47 -8.89 11.25
C GLY A 26 -7.85 -8.66 10.63
N GLU A 27 -8.66 -7.74 11.17
CA GLU A 27 -9.95 -7.40 10.58
C GLU A 27 -9.78 -6.60 9.29
N TYR A 28 -10.44 -7.01 8.20
CA TYR A 28 -10.38 -6.31 6.93
C TYR A 28 -11.07 -4.94 7.00
N ARG A 29 -10.38 -3.87 6.57
CA ARG A 29 -10.90 -2.49 6.56
C ARG A 29 -11.06 -1.91 5.17
N GLY A 30 -10.44 -2.49 4.16
CA GLY A 30 -10.55 -2.04 2.77
C GLY A 30 -9.27 -2.27 1.98
N GLU A 31 -9.17 -1.65 0.81
CA GLU A 31 -7.99 -1.71 -0.02
C GLU A 31 -7.76 -0.40 -0.78
N LEU A 32 -6.49 -0.10 -1.04
CA LEU A 32 -6.06 0.94 -1.95
C LEU A 32 -5.76 0.28 -3.30
N ARG A 33 -6.47 0.75 -4.33
CA ARG A 33 -6.25 0.39 -5.73
C ARG A 33 -5.87 1.63 -6.51
N HIS A 34 -4.99 1.46 -7.48
CA HIS A 34 -4.67 2.51 -8.42
C HIS A 34 -4.42 1.89 -9.79
N GLU A 35 -4.86 2.56 -10.86
CA GLU A 35 -4.65 2.13 -12.25
C GLU A 35 -3.17 2.04 -12.66
N LEU A 36 -2.28 2.65 -11.87
CA LEU A 36 -0.83 2.64 -12.11
C LEU A 36 -0.19 1.34 -11.64
N PHE A 37 -0.84 0.60 -10.72
CA PHE A 37 -0.32 -0.64 -10.18
C PHE A 37 -0.41 -1.77 -11.21
N ALA A 38 0.74 -2.35 -11.55
CA ALA A 38 0.84 -3.56 -12.35
C ALA A 38 1.32 -4.74 -11.51
N ARG A 39 2.38 -4.53 -10.72
CA ARG A 39 2.94 -5.49 -9.78
C ARG A 39 3.57 -4.76 -8.58
N PRO A 40 2.75 -4.19 -7.68
CA PRO A 40 3.27 -3.51 -6.49
C PRO A 40 3.88 -4.54 -5.53
N ILE A 41 5.07 -4.26 -5.01
CA ILE A 41 5.83 -5.21 -4.17
C ILE A 41 6.27 -4.62 -2.82
N GLY A 42 6.51 -3.31 -2.77
CA GLY A 42 7.08 -2.60 -1.62
C GLY A 42 6.28 -1.34 -1.31
N ILE A 43 6.11 -1.05 -0.03
CA ILE A 43 5.49 0.20 0.44
C ILE A 43 6.29 0.84 1.57
N LEU A 44 6.23 2.16 1.65
CA LEU A 44 6.76 2.98 2.74
C LEU A 44 5.83 4.17 2.96
N PHE A 45 5.55 4.47 4.23
CA PHE A 45 4.89 5.71 4.62
C PHE A 45 5.92 6.68 5.20
N ILE A 46 5.86 7.94 4.78
CA ILE A 46 6.59 9.07 5.37
C ILE A 46 5.58 10.20 5.51
N ASP A 47 5.36 10.66 6.73
CA ASP A 47 4.30 11.63 7.06
C ASP A 47 2.93 11.21 6.48
N ASP A 48 2.33 12.04 5.63
CA ASP A 48 1.05 11.76 4.94
C ASP A 48 1.25 11.24 3.51
N SER A 49 2.44 10.71 3.20
CA SER A 49 2.80 10.19 1.89
C SER A 49 2.99 8.69 1.88
N LEU A 50 2.43 8.03 0.87
CA LEU A 50 2.65 6.63 0.55
C LEU A 50 3.55 6.51 -0.69
N TYR A 51 4.61 5.73 -0.54
CA TYR A 51 5.51 5.34 -1.62
C TYR A 51 5.29 3.87 -1.97
N VAL A 52 5.18 3.54 -3.25
CA VAL A 52 4.93 2.18 -3.72
C VAL A 52 5.91 1.82 -4.83
N THR A 53 6.73 0.80 -4.63
CA THR A 53 7.59 0.25 -5.69
C THR A 53 6.81 -0.78 -6.50
N ASP A 54 6.85 -0.66 -7.83
CA ASP A 54 6.24 -1.59 -8.76
C ASP A 54 7.31 -2.25 -9.65
N SER A 55 7.40 -3.57 -9.59
CA SER A 55 8.49 -4.31 -10.26
C SER A 55 8.27 -4.48 -11.76
N ASP A 56 7.02 -4.48 -12.24
CA ASP A 56 6.74 -4.62 -13.67
C ASP A 56 6.83 -3.27 -14.38
N LYS A 57 6.60 -2.16 -13.65
CA LYS A 57 6.78 -0.80 -14.15
C LYS A 57 8.19 -0.26 -13.97
N HIS A 58 9.03 -0.95 -13.19
CA HIS A 58 10.36 -0.46 -12.79
C HIS A 58 10.31 0.95 -12.19
N ALA A 59 9.27 1.24 -11.40
CA ALA A 59 8.94 2.59 -10.95
C ALA A 59 8.67 2.66 -9.45
N LEU A 60 8.83 3.87 -8.90
CA LEU A 60 8.36 4.27 -7.58
C LEU A 60 7.20 5.26 -7.78
N PHE A 61 6.02 4.92 -7.29
CA PHE A 61 4.87 5.81 -7.24
C PHE A 61 4.81 6.52 -5.89
N HIS A 62 4.35 7.78 -5.90
CA HIS A 62 4.18 8.60 -4.71
C HIS A 62 2.75 9.15 -4.68
N PHE A 63 2.09 9.00 -3.55
CA PHE A 63 0.74 9.51 -3.29
C PHE A 63 0.75 10.30 -1.98
N SER A 64 0.19 11.50 -1.98
CA SER A 64 0.03 12.36 -0.80
C SER A 64 -1.40 12.34 -0.29
N GLY A 65 -1.62 12.57 1.01
CA GLY A 65 -2.97 12.71 1.57
C GLY A 65 -3.64 11.37 1.88
N VAL A 66 -2.86 10.31 2.11
CA VAL A 66 -3.39 8.93 2.21
C VAL A 66 -3.89 8.60 3.61
N LEU A 67 -3.43 9.30 4.65
CA LEU A 67 -3.76 9.00 6.05
C LEU A 67 -4.82 9.94 6.66
N GLN A 68 -5.57 10.67 5.81
CA GLN A 68 -6.66 11.56 6.21
C GLN A 68 -7.98 10.82 6.44
#